data_AF-A0A969AQN8-F1
#
_entry.id   AF-A0A969AQN8-F1
#
_cell.length_a   1.000
_cell.length_b   1.000
_cell.length_c   1.000
_cell.angle_alpha   90.00
_cell.angle_beta   90.00
_cell.angle_gamma   90.00
#
_symmetry.space_group_name_H-M   'P 1'
#
loop_
_entity.id
_entity.type
_entity.pdbx_description
1 polymer ?
#
loop_
_entity_poly.entity_id
_entity_poly.type
_entity_poly.pdbx_seq_one_letter_code
_entity_poly.pdbx_strand_id
1 'polypeptide(L)'
;MTAPKAAIADEAAITFLLDQLVTSQSENTVTVNKEEWPDFGISVDNPWAKITLSNGQTHQILLGGETFDQKNLYAVVDQSLPLPDDVTISIVPTTLLDAVQRPLDEWEYDPEDLPTVAPKSATPKPATPQVPRKSESQDSPETTPDTPDDKDGNN
;
A
#
# COMPACT_ATOMS: atom_id res chain seq x y z
N MET A 1 -18.06 -16.43 23.01
CA MET A 1 -17.21 -15.32 23.47
C MET A 1 -16.19 -15.09 22.37
N THR A 2 -16.19 -13.90 21.77
CA THR A 2 -15.15 -13.47 20.84
C THR A 2 -14.03 -12.79 21.64
N ALA A 3 -12.77 -13.08 21.30
CA ALA A 3 -11.60 -12.52 21.94
C ALA A 3 -10.64 -11.99 20.87
N PRO A 4 -9.86 -10.93 21.14
CA PRO A 4 -8.90 -10.41 20.19
C PRO A 4 -7.84 -11.47 19.86
N LYS A 5 -7.53 -11.64 18.58
CA LYS A 5 -6.45 -12.51 18.12
C LYS A 5 -5.13 -11.73 18.15
N ALA A 6 -4.16 -12.23 18.90
CA ALA A 6 -2.83 -11.65 18.97
C ALA A 6 -1.98 -12.19 17.80
N ALA A 7 -2.07 -11.54 16.65
CA ALA A 7 -1.30 -11.85 15.44
C ALA A 7 -0.64 -10.58 14.88
N ILE A 8 0.42 -10.76 14.10
CA ILE A 8 1.01 -9.67 13.32
C ILE A 8 0.05 -9.36 12.18
N ALA A 9 -0.32 -8.09 12.02
CA ALA A 9 -1.15 -7.67 10.92
C ALA A 9 -0.32 -7.45 9.65
N ASP A 10 -0.91 -7.67 8.49
CA ASP A 10 -0.30 -7.34 7.20
C ASP A 10 -0.07 -5.82 7.08
N GLU A 11 1.10 -5.43 6.58
CA GLU A 11 1.48 -4.02 6.48
C GLU A 11 0.66 -3.29 5.42
N ALA A 12 0.36 -3.93 4.28
CA ALA A 12 -0.42 -3.33 3.22
C ALA A 12 -1.88 -3.13 3.67
N ALA A 13 -2.44 -4.07 4.42
CA ALA A 13 -3.75 -3.98 5.06
C ALA A 13 -3.88 -2.74 5.97
N ILE A 14 -2.89 -2.56 6.84
CA ILE A 14 -2.85 -1.43 7.78
C ILE A 14 -2.64 -0.11 7.02
N THR A 15 -1.71 -0.11 6.06
CA THR A 15 -1.43 1.07 5.22
C THR A 15 -2.65 1.52 4.45
N PHE A 16 -3.39 0.57 3.86
CA PHE A 16 -4.63 0.87 3.15
C PHE A 16 -5.65 1.52 4.07
N LEU A 17 -5.91 0.96 5.27
CA LEU A 17 -6.84 1.56 6.22
C LEU A 17 -6.41 2.98 6.63
N LEU A 18 -5.12 3.19 6.89
CA LEU A 18 -4.59 4.50 7.27
C LEU A 18 -4.69 5.51 6.12
N ASP A 19 -4.39 5.10 4.89
CA ASP A 19 -4.54 5.94 3.69
C ASP A 19 -6.00 6.35 3.49
N GLN A 20 -6.94 5.41 3.66
CA GLN A 20 -8.35 5.73 3.63
C GLN A 20 -8.71 6.71 4.75
N LEU A 21 -8.28 6.52 5.99
CA LEU A 21 -8.58 7.47 7.09
C LEU A 21 -8.03 8.87 6.85
N VAL A 22 -6.81 8.99 6.32
CA VAL A 22 -6.19 10.28 6.00
C VAL A 22 -6.90 10.97 4.84
N THR A 23 -7.27 10.22 3.80
CA THR A 23 -7.98 10.74 2.62
C THR A 23 -9.45 11.08 2.92
N SER A 24 -10.05 10.38 3.87
CA SER A 24 -11.45 10.54 4.28
C SER A 24 -11.69 11.74 5.20
N GLN A 25 -10.63 12.46 5.60
CA GLN A 25 -10.76 13.72 6.33
C GLN A 25 -11.31 14.80 5.40
N SER A 26 -12.60 14.69 5.07
CA SER A 26 -13.32 15.74 4.35
C SER A 26 -13.62 16.89 5.31
N GLU A 27 -13.50 18.13 4.84
CA GLU A 27 -13.84 19.34 5.61
C GLU A 27 -15.34 19.45 5.95
N ASN A 28 -16.17 18.51 5.49
CA ASN A 28 -17.61 18.50 5.70
C ASN A 28 -17.96 17.66 6.93
N THR A 29 -17.74 18.25 8.10
CA THR A 29 -18.20 17.70 9.37
C THR A 29 -19.47 18.38 9.85
N VAL A 30 -20.39 17.61 10.43
CA VAL A 30 -21.61 18.12 11.08
C VAL A 30 -21.65 17.62 12.51
N THR A 31 -21.88 18.51 13.46
CA THR A 31 -22.12 18.10 14.85
C THR A 31 -23.61 17.87 15.04
N VAL A 32 -23.97 16.72 15.58
CA VAL A 32 -25.36 16.30 15.78
C VAL A 32 -25.55 15.79 17.20
N ASN A 33 -26.76 15.92 17.73
CA ASN A 33 -27.09 15.32 19.02
C ASN A 33 -27.56 13.86 18.84
N LYS A 34 -27.68 13.16 19.96
CA LYS A 34 -28.12 11.78 20.06
C LYS A 34 -29.49 11.52 19.45
N GLU A 35 -30.42 12.47 19.50
CA GLU A 35 -31.73 12.30 18.86
C GLU A 35 -31.64 12.20 17.33
N GLU A 36 -30.59 12.75 16.72
CA GLU A 36 -30.39 12.77 15.27
C GLU A 36 -29.56 11.58 14.77
N TRP A 37 -28.94 10.79 15.66
CA TRP A 37 -28.14 9.62 15.28
C TRP A 37 -28.83 8.65 14.30
N PRO A 38 -30.14 8.34 14.46
CA PRO A 38 -30.84 7.46 13.53
C PRO A 38 -30.88 8.00 12.10
N ASP A 39 -30.91 9.32 11.91
CA ASP A 39 -30.95 9.96 10.58
C ASP A 39 -29.63 9.78 9.83
N PHE A 40 -28.53 9.57 10.56
CA PHE A 40 -27.20 9.29 10.01
C PHE A 40 -26.83 7.79 10.08
N GLY A 41 -27.77 6.94 10.52
CA GLY A 41 -27.55 5.50 10.67
C GLY A 41 -26.48 5.15 11.71
N ILE A 42 -26.28 6.00 12.72
CA ILE A 42 -25.32 5.76 13.81
C ILE A 42 -25.97 4.87 14.88
N SER A 43 -25.44 3.66 15.07
CA SER A 43 -25.79 2.76 16.17
C SER A 43 -24.55 2.11 16.77
N VAL A 44 -24.70 1.56 17.97
CA VAL A 44 -23.63 0.85 18.70
C VAL A 44 -23.23 -0.48 18.05
N ASP A 45 -24.13 -1.05 17.25
CA ASP A 45 -23.92 -2.32 16.53
C ASP A 45 -23.20 -2.12 15.19
N ASN A 46 -22.95 -0.87 14.81
CA ASN A 46 -22.30 -0.56 13.55
C ASN A 46 -20.83 -1.01 13.52
N PRO A 47 -20.28 -1.26 12.33
CA PRO A 47 -18.87 -1.57 12.16
C PRO A 47 -17.98 -0.45 12.70
N TRP A 48 -16.96 -0.82 13.46
CA TRP A 48 -15.99 0.13 14.00
C TRP A 48 -14.59 -0.46 14.01
N ALA A 49 -13.60 0.42 13.96
CA ALA A 49 -12.19 0.06 14.11
C ALA A 49 -11.53 0.99 15.12
N LYS A 50 -10.57 0.44 15.88
CA LYS A 50 -9.71 1.21 16.79
C LYS A 50 -8.26 0.86 16.51
N ILE A 51 -7.48 1.86 16.21
CA ILE A 51 -6.08 1.77 15.83
C ILE A 51 -5.28 2.48 16.91
N THR A 52 -4.28 1.80 17.46
CA THR A 52 -3.33 2.44 18.38
C THR A 52 -1.97 2.48 17.70
N LEU A 53 -1.51 3.70 17.41
CA LEU A 53 -0.22 3.95 16.79
C LEU A 53 0.91 3.73 17.80
N SER A 54 2.12 3.49 17.29
CA SER A 54 3.32 3.29 18.12
C SER A 54 3.70 4.50 19.00
N ASN A 55 3.26 5.69 18.61
CA ASN A 55 3.41 6.92 19.41
C ASN A 55 2.38 7.03 20.55
N GLY A 56 1.50 6.04 20.73
CA GLY A 56 0.47 6.01 21.75
C GLY A 56 -0.84 6.74 21.38
N GLN A 57 -0.93 7.34 20.18
CA GLN A 57 -2.17 7.93 19.71
C GLN A 57 -3.15 6.82 19.31
N THR A 58 -4.39 6.94 19.78
CA THR A 58 -5.47 6.03 19.42
C THR A 58 -6.46 6.75 18.53
N HIS A 59 -6.67 6.21 17.34
CA HIS A 59 -7.71 6.64 16.42
C HIS A 59 -8.84 5.63 16.46
N GLN A 60 -10.07 6.13 16.43
CA GLN A 60 -11.26 5.29 16.42
C GLN A 60 -12.22 5.78 15.36
N ILE A 61 -12.85 4.84 14.66
CA ILE A 61 -13.87 5.14 13.68
C ILE A 61 -15.07 4.23 13.88
N LEU A 62 -16.27 4.80 13.88
CA LEU A 62 -17.55 4.12 13.83
C LEU A 62 -18.24 4.49 12.52
N LEU A 63 -18.60 3.50 11.71
CA LEU A 63 -19.20 3.70 10.39
C LEU A 63 -20.73 3.68 10.48
N GLY A 64 -21.38 4.76 10.11
CA GLY A 64 -22.83 4.94 10.06
C GLY A 64 -23.49 4.39 8.79
N GLY A 65 -24.63 4.99 8.46
CA GLY A 65 -25.36 4.71 7.22
C GLY A 65 -24.75 5.39 5.99
N GLU A 66 -25.26 5.02 4.82
CA GLU A 66 -24.93 5.67 3.56
C GLU A 66 -25.48 7.10 3.48
N THR A 67 -24.73 7.96 2.79
CA THR A 67 -25.21 9.29 2.42
C THR A 67 -26.36 9.19 1.43
N PHE A 68 -27.12 10.28 1.26
CA PHE A 68 -28.28 10.32 0.35
C PHE A 68 -27.94 9.94 -1.10
N ASP A 69 -26.72 10.26 -1.56
CA ASP A 69 -26.23 9.92 -2.89
C ASP A 69 -25.62 8.52 -3.00
N GLN A 70 -25.56 7.75 -1.90
CA GLN A 70 -25.04 6.37 -1.82
C GLN A 70 -23.59 6.22 -2.31
N LYS A 71 -22.80 7.31 -2.28
CA LYS A 71 -21.38 7.28 -2.67
C LYS A 71 -20.45 7.26 -1.47
N ASN A 72 -20.95 7.69 -0.32
CA ASN A 72 -20.19 7.85 0.90
C ASN A 72 -20.99 7.31 2.09
N LEU A 73 -20.35 7.26 3.23
CA LEU A 73 -20.91 6.86 4.51
C LEU A 73 -20.74 8.01 5.49
N TYR A 74 -21.68 8.12 6.41
CA TYR A 74 -21.47 8.88 7.63
C TYR A 74 -20.55 8.10 8.55
N ALA A 75 -19.68 8.79 9.28
CA ALA A 75 -18.82 8.15 10.27
C ALA A 75 -18.52 9.09 11.43
N VAL A 76 -18.34 8.52 12.61
CA VAL A 76 -17.80 9.25 13.77
C VAL A 76 -16.33 8.89 13.90
N VAL A 77 -15.46 9.90 13.85
CA VAL A 77 -14.00 9.76 13.83
C VAL A 77 -13.40 10.37 15.09
N ASP A 78 -12.40 9.71 15.67
CA ASP A 78 -11.62 10.14 16.83
C ASP A 78 -12.45 10.49 18.08
N GLN A 79 -13.63 9.87 18.20
CA GLN A 79 -14.44 9.92 19.42
C GLN A 79 -14.35 8.59 20.18
N SER A 80 -14.14 8.70 21.48
CA SER A 80 -14.09 7.54 22.38
C SER A 80 -15.47 6.88 22.48
N LEU A 81 -15.53 5.55 22.43
CA LEU A 81 -16.73 4.81 22.83
C LEU A 81 -16.77 4.64 24.37
N PRO A 82 -17.94 4.78 25.02
CA PRO A 82 -19.25 5.13 24.45
C PRO A 82 -19.31 6.59 23.97
N LEU A 83 -20.02 6.81 22.86
CA LEU A 83 -20.12 8.13 22.24
C LEU A 83 -20.73 9.17 23.20
N PRO A 84 -20.21 10.42 23.21
CA PRO A 84 -20.84 11.54 23.90
C PRO A 84 -22.19 11.88 23.26
N ASP A 85 -23.05 12.64 23.95
CA ASP A 85 -24.37 13.01 23.42
C ASP A 85 -24.28 13.86 22.14
N ASP A 86 -23.25 14.71 22.04
CA ASP A 86 -22.93 15.47 20.82
C ASP A 86 -21.75 14.81 20.09
N VAL A 87 -21.98 14.36 18.85
CA VAL A 87 -20.96 13.70 18.03
C VAL A 87 -20.72 14.47 16.75
N THR A 88 -19.47 14.49 16.31
CA THR A 88 -19.08 15.07 15.03
C THR A 88 -19.08 13.97 13.99
N ILE A 89 -20.00 14.08 13.04
CA ILE A 89 -20.12 13.19 11.91
C ILE A 89 -19.29 13.74 10.76
N SER A 90 -18.46 12.87 10.19
CA SER A 90 -17.67 13.10 8.98
C SER A 90 -18.23 12.25 7.84
N ILE A 91 -18.03 12.70 6.61
CA ILE A 91 -18.37 11.93 5.41
C ILE A 91 -17.11 11.21 4.93
N VAL A 92 -17.19 9.89 4.80
CA VAL A 92 -16.09 9.00 4.43
C VAL A 92 -16.49 8.15 3.21
N PRO A 93 -15.56 7.71 2.35
CA PRO A 93 -15.88 6.87 1.20
C PRO A 93 -16.36 5.48 1.65
N THR A 94 -17.19 4.85 0.83
CA THR A 94 -17.73 3.50 1.10
C THR A 94 -16.65 2.42 1.18
N THR A 95 -15.51 2.62 0.52
CA THR A 95 -14.33 1.74 0.59
C THR A 95 -13.82 1.52 2.02
N LEU A 96 -14.11 2.45 2.93
CA LEU A 96 -13.75 2.33 4.34
C LEU A 96 -14.57 1.26 5.07
N LEU A 97 -15.81 1.01 4.62
CA LEU A 97 -16.61 -0.11 5.12
C LEU A 97 -15.99 -1.44 4.75
N ASP A 98 -15.58 -1.60 3.48
CA ASP A 98 -14.88 -2.80 3.04
C ASP A 98 -13.59 -2.99 3.82
N ALA A 99 -12.84 -1.91 4.07
CA ALA A 99 -11.64 -1.96 4.89
C ALA A 99 -11.93 -2.48 6.31
N VAL A 100 -12.93 -1.92 6.99
CA VAL A 100 -13.27 -2.30 8.39
C VAL A 100 -13.89 -3.69 8.49
N GLN A 101 -14.68 -4.11 7.49
CA GLN A 101 -15.36 -5.42 7.47
C GLN A 101 -14.52 -6.53 6.84
N ARG A 102 -13.28 -6.27 6.45
CA ARG A 102 -12.40 -7.28 5.86
C ARG A 102 -12.29 -8.52 6.77
N PRO A 103 -12.28 -9.73 6.19
CA PRO A 103 -12.09 -10.97 6.93
C PRO A 103 -10.83 -10.93 7.79
N LEU A 104 -10.88 -11.53 8.98
CA LEU A 104 -9.75 -11.53 9.91
C LEU A 104 -8.49 -12.15 9.29
N ASP A 105 -8.63 -13.18 8.47
CA ASP A 105 -7.49 -13.83 7.80
C ASP A 105 -6.76 -12.89 6.83
N GLU A 106 -7.46 -11.92 6.22
CA GLU A 106 -6.83 -10.91 5.38
C GLU A 106 -6.11 -9.81 6.17
N TRP A 107 -6.42 -9.68 7.46
CA TRP A 107 -5.68 -8.78 8.34
C TRP A 107 -4.36 -9.38 8.79
N GLU A 108 -4.22 -10.71 8.74
CA GLU A 108 -3.05 -11.40 9.25
C GLU A 108 -1.92 -11.38 8.23
N TYR A 109 -0.70 -11.17 8.74
CA TYR A 109 0.49 -11.34 7.95
C TYR A 109 0.66 -12.82 7.59
N ASP A 110 0.54 -13.14 6.30
CA ASP A 110 0.87 -14.45 5.78
C ASP A 110 2.29 -14.44 5.18
N PRO A 111 3.23 -15.24 5.74
CA PRO A 111 4.60 -15.29 5.24
C PRO A 111 4.74 -15.92 3.85
N GLU A 112 3.71 -16.60 3.33
CA GLU A 112 3.70 -17.18 1.98
C GLU A 112 3.35 -16.15 0.89
N ASP A 113 2.73 -15.01 1.26
CA ASP A 113 2.41 -13.89 0.36
C ASP A 113 3.60 -12.96 0.07
N LEU A 114 4.77 -13.23 0.68
CA LEU A 114 6.00 -12.61 0.23
C LEU A 114 6.21 -12.98 -1.25
N PRO A 115 6.48 -12.02 -2.15
CA PRO A 115 7.00 -12.39 -3.45
C PRO A 115 8.25 -13.23 -3.16
N THR A 116 8.22 -14.49 -3.57
CA THR A 116 9.43 -15.30 -3.67
C THR A 116 10.38 -14.48 -4.55
N VAL A 117 11.27 -13.72 -3.91
CA VAL A 117 12.52 -13.30 -4.50
C VAL A 117 13.22 -14.62 -4.77
N ALA A 118 12.94 -15.19 -5.94
CA ALA A 118 13.71 -16.30 -6.46
C ALA A 118 15.16 -15.90 -6.24
N PRO A 119 15.96 -16.70 -5.52
CA PRO A 119 17.37 -16.40 -5.40
C PRO A 119 17.87 -16.34 -6.85
N LYS A 120 18.36 -15.17 -7.27
CA LYS A 120 19.13 -15.03 -8.51
C LYS A 120 20.41 -15.85 -8.32
N SER A 121 20.28 -17.17 -8.41
CA SER A 121 21.40 -18.09 -8.53
C SER A 121 21.84 -18.03 -9.98
N ALA A 122 22.64 -17.00 -10.28
CA ALA A 122 23.51 -16.98 -11.44
C ALA A 122 24.87 -16.48 -10.96
N THR A 123 25.56 -17.35 -10.22
CA THR A 123 27.02 -17.31 -10.12
C THR A 123 27.58 -17.24 -11.54
N PRO A 124 28.40 -16.24 -11.92
CA PRO A 124 29.19 -16.34 -13.13
C PRO A 124 30.21 -17.46 -12.90
N LYS A 125 29.99 -18.59 -13.57
CA LYS A 125 30.97 -19.67 -13.69
C LYS A 125 32.24 -19.07 -14.32
N PRO A 126 33.44 -19.26 -13.74
CA PRO A 126 34.68 -18.88 -14.41
C PRO A 126 34.79 -19.64 -15.74
N ALA A 127 34.92 -18.91 -16.84
CA ALA A 127 35.20 -19.49 -18.14
C ALA A 127 36.64 -20.05 -18.13
N THR A 128 36.77 -21.37 -18.02
CA THR A 128 38.03 -22.06 -18.30
C THR A 128 38.33 -21.96 -19.80
N PRO A 129 39.58 -21.68 -20.23
CA PRO A 129 39.92 -21.37 -21.61
C PRO A 129 39.66 -22.56 -22.55
N GLN A 130 38.90 -22.32 -23.63
CA GLN A 130 38.85 -23.25 -24.76
C GLN A 130 40.14 -23.10 -25.58
N VAL A 131 40.89 -24.19 -25.67
CA VAL A 131 42.08 -24.36 -26.49
C VAL A 131 41.69 -24.26 -27.97
N PRO A 132 42.40 -23.51 -28.83
CA PRO A 132 42.03 -23.32 -30.22
C PRO A 132 42.37 -24.56 -31.06
N ARG A 133 41.37 -25.08 -31.79
CA ARG A 133 41.60 -26.08 -32.85
C ARG A 133 41.91 -25.32 -34.16
N LYS A 134 43.13 -25.52 -34.65
CA LYS A 134 43.67 -25.09 -35.95
C LYS A 134 42.61 -25.17 -37.08
N SER A 135 42.41 -24.05 -37.76
CA SER A 135 42.19 -24.05 -39.21
C SER A 135 43.24 -23.16 -39.85
N GLU A 136 43.86 -23.75 -40.86
CA GLU A 136 44.95 -23.34 -41.71
C GLU A 136 44.64 -22.02 -42.45
N SER A 137 45.60 -21.10 -42.49
CA SER A 137 45.80 -20.14 -43.58
C SER A 137 47.24 -19.63 -43.53
N GLN A 138 48.10 -20.29 -44.30
CA GLN A 138 49.36 -19.71 -44.79
C GLN A 138 49.00 -18.61 -45.78
N ASP A 139 49.48 -17.39 -45.57
CA ASP A 139 50.62 -16.81 -46.30
C ASP A 139 50.84 -15.35 -45.84
N SER A 140 52.09 -15.01 -45.52
CA SER A 140 52.61 -13.65 -45.31
C SER A 140 52.90 -12.99 -46.68
N PRO A 141 53.34 -11.71 -46.83
CA PRO A 141 53.82 -10.80 -45.80
C PRO A 141 53.37 -9.33 -45.88
N GLU A 142 53.62 -8.68 -44.75
CA GLU A 142 53.94 -7.28 -44.49
C GLU A 142 54.43 -6.42 -45.67
N THR A 143 53.88 -5.22 -45.79
CA THR A 143 54.59 -4.03 -46.32
C THR A 143 54.01 -2.77 -45.67
N THR A 144 54.88 -2.00 -45.03
CA THR A 144 54.75 -0.64 -44.45
C THR A 144 54.67 0.43 -45.56
N PRO A 145 54.72 1.78 -45.31
CA PRO A 145 54.41 2.68 -44.18
C PRO A 145 53.54 3.92 -44.60
N ASP A 146 53.36 4.91 -43.69
CA ASP A 146 53.12 6.37 -43.97
C ASP A 146 51.71 6.79 -44.50
N THR A 147 51.01 7.86 -44.11
CA THR A 147 51.23 9.07 -43.30
C THR A 147 49.84 9.73 -43.02
N PRO A 148 49.70 10.61 -42.01
CA PRO A 148 48.46 11.35 -41.74
C PRO A 148 48.31 12.58 -42.65
N ASP A 149 47.12 12.82 -43.23
CA ASP A 149 46.77 14.10 -43.85
C ASP A 149 45.32 14.45 -43.51
N ASP A 150 45.17 15.21 -42.41
CA ASP A 150 44.00 16.03 -42.14
C ASP A 150 44.26 17.37 -42.84
N LYS A 151 43.44 17.69 -43.85
CA LYS A 151 43.39 19.00 -44.48
C LYS A 151 41.95 19.44 -44.69
N ASP A 152 41.63 20.49 -43.95
CA ASP A 152 40.96 21.71 -44.40
C ASP A 152 39.71 21.57 -45.29
N GLY A 153 38.56 21.99 -44.72
CA GLY A 153 38.04 23.29 -45.09
C GLY A 153 37.19 23.39 -46.36
N ASN A 154 35.90 23.68 -46.13
CA ASN A 154 35.10 24.70 -46.82
C ASN A 154 34.75 24.50 -48.31
N ASN A 155 33.45 24.27 -48.58
CA ASN A 155 32.59 25.27 -49.24
C ASN A 155 31.15 24.74 -49.42
#